data_AF-A0A117E2U3-F1
#
_entry.id   AF-A0A117E2U3-F1
#
_cell.length_a   1.000
_cell.length_b   1.000
_cell.length_c   1.000
_cell.angle_alpha   90.00
_cell.angle_beta   90.00
_cell.angle_gamma   90.00
#
_symmetry.space_group_name_H-M   'P 1'
#
loop_
_entity.id
_entity.type
_entity.pdbx_description
1 polymer ?
#
loop_
_entity_poly.entity_id
_entity_poly.type
_entity_poly.pdbx_seq_one_letter_code
_entity_poly.pdbx_strand_id
1 'polypeptide(L)'
;MPKPRVLHIGDPIKYNHDIYARFASQFEIIRPSTEERARDAFKQALKERRWGDFDAIFRPFWNTGGEMGRWDEELISLLPSSVKIVASAGAGYDWVDVDVFARYGILYCNGAAASSESVADMALLLILSVFRNLRWSHSAAHSINSTQFLDAHTNSPLTARNPSTQILGIIGLGQIGYTIARKVHAAFGMKILYHDIIRKEQRVEKEVGAEYVSSLEEMLGRVDCVVVATPFAGRVLMDREMFGKMKRGSRFVNVARGGLVDEEALVEAVESGRLSGVGMDVHANEPFVHPRLAGNSRVMMMSHNAGGTVDTHVGFERLAMENIEGFLVRGRALTPVNAHLIRGSKL
;
A
#
# COMPACT_ATOMS: atom_id res chain seq x y z
N MET A 1 4.12 18.24 35.14
CA MET A 1 4.40 16.82 34.85
C MET A 1 5.59 16.78 33.88
N PRO A 2 6.45 15.75 33.93
CA PRO A 2 7.48 15.58 32.91
C PRO A 2 6.86 15.45 31.52
N LYS A 3 7.58 15.90 30.48
CA LYS A 3 7.14 15.76 29.09
C LYS A 3 7.09 14.27 28.73
N PRO A 4 6.06 13.79 28.01
CA PRO A 4 6.08 12.44 27.47
C PRO A 4 7.29 12.27 26.54
N ARG A 5 7.87 11.08 26.52
CA ARG A 5 9.12 10.79 25.82
C ARG A 5 8.83 9.98 24.56
N VAL A 6 9.45 10.36 23.45
CA VAL A 6 9.21 9.77 22.12
C VAL A 6 10.49 9.18 21.58
N LEU A 7 10.48 7.88 21.28
CA LEU A 7 11.58 7.20 20.62
C LEU A 7 11.47 7.42 19.10
N HIS A 8 12.34 8.27 18.54
CA HIS A 8 12.46 8.52 17.11
C HIS A 8 13.37 7.47 16.47
N ILE A 9 12.79 6.58 15.70
CA ILE A 9 13.53 5.58 14.92
C ILE A 9 13.66 6.01 13.44
N GLY A 10 14.88 5.92 12.92
CA GLY A 10 15.24 6.31 11.56
C GLY A 10 15.87 7.69 11.43
N ASP A 11 15.78 8.24 10.23
CA ASP A 11 16.42 9.50 9.85
C ASP A 11 15.71 10.73 10.45
N PRO A 12 16.43 11.87 10.61
CA PRO A 12 15.80 13.08 11.08
C PRO A 12 14.81 13.60 10.02
N ILE A 13 13.75 14.28 10.48
CA ILE A 13 12.76 14.88 9.57
C ILE A 13 13.41 15.84 8.57
N LYS A 14 12.85 15.90 7.37
CA LYS A 14 13.37 16.64 6.21
C LYS A 14 12.40 17.72 5.71
N TYR A 15 11.10 17.57 5.94
CA TYR A 15 10.09 18.42 5.28
C TYR A 15 9.31 19.32 6.25
N ASN A 16 8.88 18.80 7.41
CA ASN A 16 7.94 19.49 8.29
C ASN A 16 8.62 20.14 9.52
N HIS A 17 9.59 21.02 9.30
CA HIS A 17 10.41 21.60 10.38
C HIS A 17 9.59 22.36 11.44
N ASP A 18 8.61 23.17 11.02
CA ASP A 18 7.79 23.94 11.97
C ASP A 18 6.88 23.04 12.83
N ILE A 19 6.32 21.99 12.21
CA ILE A 19 5.52 20.99 12.92
C ILE A 19 6.41 20.23 13.89
N TYR A 20 7.61 19.85 13.47
CA TYR A 20 8.57 19.15 14.33
C TYR A 20 9.06 20.02 15.48
N ALA A 21 9.30 21.31 15.28
CA ALA A 21 9.66 22.24 16.35
C ALA A 21 8.55 22.31 17.42
N ARG A 22 7.28 22.39 17.00
CA ARG A 22 6.13 22.32 17.91
C ARG A 22 6.05 20.96 18.61
N PHE A 23 6.27 19.86 17.89
CA PHE A 23 6.27 18.51 18.43
C PHE A 23 7.36 18.34 19.51
N ALA A 24 8.61 18.69 19.22
CA ALA A 24 9.74 18.64 20.14
C ALA A 24 9.62 19.63 21.32
N SER A 25 8.80 20.68 21.21
CA SER A 25 8.50 21.55 22.34
C SER A 25 7.59 20.86 23.39
N GLN A 26 6.79 19.87 22.96
CA GLN A 26 5.83 19.14 23.81
C GLN A 26 6.41 17.81 24.33
N PHE A 27 7.32 17.19 23.58
CA PHE A 27 7.87 15.87 23.86
C PHE A 27 9.39 15.90 24.05
N GLU A 28 9.92 15.01 24.88
CA GLU A 28 11.36 14.72 24.91
C GLU A 28 11.68 13.69 23.82
N ILE A 29 12.53 14.05 22.85
CA ILE A 29 12.86 13.18 21.73
C ILE A 29 14.15 12.40 22.01
N ILE A 30 14.05 11.08 21.96
CA ILE A 30 15.17 10.15 22.10
C ILE A 30 15.43 9.54 20.74
N ARG A 31 16.67 9.62 20.25
CA ARG A 31 17.01 9.10 18.93
C ARG A 31 18.20 8.13 19.01
N PRO A 32 17.96 6.81 18.96
CA PRO A 32 19.02 5.81 18.92
C PRO A 32 19.91 5.98 17.69
N SER A 33 21.20 5.63 17.80
CA SER A 33 22.10 5.58 16.65
C SER A 33 21.67 4.49 15.65
N THR A 34 22.23 4.49 14.44
CA THR A 34 21.90 3.46 13.44
C THR A 34 22.33 2.06 13.92
N GLU A 35 23.48 1.96 14.58
CA GLU A 35 23.99 0.71 15.16
C GLU A 35 23.08 0.20 16.26
N GLU A 36 22.56 1.09 17.10
CA GLU A 36 21.61 0.74 18.16
C GLU A 36 20.25 0.28 17.63
N ARG A 37 19.90 0.63 16.38
CA ARG A 37 18.66 0.17 15.72
C ARG A 37 18.80 -1.21 15.08
N ALA A 38 19.99 -1.80 15.00
CA ALA A 38 20.16 -3.19 14.57
C ALA A 38 19.43 -4.13 15.54
N ARG A 39 18.75 -5.17 15.04
CA ARG A 39 17.80 -5.99 15.83
C ARG A 39 18.33 -6.42 17.20
N ASP A 40 19.49 -7.07 17.24
CA ASP A 40 20.04 -7.59 18.49
C ASP A 40 20.50 -6.47 19.44
N ALA A 41 21.11 -5.42 18.90
CA ALA A 41 21.52 -4.25 19.67
C ALA A 41 20.30 -3.52 20.26
N PHE A 42 19.23 -3.39 19.48
CA PHE A 42 17.99 -2.73 19.88
C PHE A 42 17.28 -3.52 21.00
N LYS A 43 17.18 -4.85 20.84
CA LYS A 43 16.63 -5.74 21.89
C LYS A 43 17.46 -5.66 23.17
N GLN A 44 18.78 -5.66 23.06
CA GLN A 44 19.66 -5.54 24.23
C GLN A 44 19.48 -4.19 24.92
N ALA A 45 19.39 -3.09 24.16
CA ALA A 45 19.16 -1.75 24.69
C ALA A 45 17.82 -1.62 25.44
N LEU A 46 16.76 -2.26 24.94
CA LEU A 46 15.47 -2.33 25.62
C LEU A 46 15.56 -3.09 26.95
N LYS A 47 16.24 -4.24 26.97
CA LYS A 47 16.46 -5.04 28.19
C LYS A 47 17.26 -4.27 29.24
N GLU A 48 18.26 -3.52 28.80
CA GLU A 48 19.09 -2.66 29.65
C GLU A 48 18.40 -1.35 30.05
N ARG A 49 17.20 -1.08 29.52
CA ARG A 49 16.49 0.20 29.67
C ARG A 49 17.36 1.40 29.32
N ARG A 50 18.18 1.29 28.28
CA ARG A 50 19.16 2.31 27.89
C ARG A 50 18.52 3.67 27.59
N TRP A 51 17.31 3.65 27.04
CA TRP A 51 16.53 4.86 26.74
C TRP A 51 15.56 5.25 27.86
N GLY A 52 15.52 4.50 28.96
CA GLY A 52 14.51 4.62 30.01
C GLY A 52 13.09 4.31 29.51
N ASP A 53 12.09 4.77 30.25
CA ASP A 53 10.69 4.65 29.85
C ASP A 53 10.34 5.71 28.78
N PHE A 54 9.56 5.32 27.78
CA PHE A 54 9.04 6.22 26.74
C PHE A 54 7.60 5.88 26.38
N ASP A 55 6.86 6.85 25.88
CA ASP A 55 5.40 6.79 25.72
C ASP A 55 4.98 6.52 24.27
N ALA A 56 5.84 6.87 23.30
CA ALA A 56 5.57 6.64 21.89
C ALA A 56 6.81 6.28 21.07
N ILE A 57 6.58 5.64 19.93
CA ILE A 57 7.58 5.40 18.89
C ILE A 57 7.18 6.16 17.62
N PHE A 58 8.10 6.95 17.10
CA PHE A 58 7.95 7.79 15.93
C PHE A 58 8.87 7.30 14.81
N ARG A 59 8.29 6.91 13.68
CA ARG A 59 9.03 6.51 12.46
C ARG A 59 8.58 7.35 11.27
N PRO A 60 9.25 8.47 10.94
CA PRO A 60 8.81 9.40 9.89
C PRO A 60 9.02 8.93 8.45
N PHE A 61 9.87 7.92 8.23
CA PHE A 61 10.24 7.47 6.89
C PHE A 61 10.00 5.96 6.74
N TRP A 62 9.54 5.55 5.56
CA TRP A 62 9.29 4.14 5.27
C TRP A 62 10.58 3.38 4.94
N ASN A 63 11.61 4.07 4.45
CA ASN A 63 12.88 3.50 4.00
C ASN A 63 14.00 3.52 5.06
N THR A 64 13.79 4.16 6.21
CA THR A 64 14.72 4.16 7.35
C THR A 64 13.97 3.82 8.64
N GLY A 65 14.69 3.53 9.74
CA GLY A 65 14.05 3.13 10.99
C GLY A 65 13.46 1.71 10.97
N GLY A 66 13.86 0.88 10.01
CA GLY A 66 13.48 -0.53 9.86
C GLY A 66 14.62 -1.50 10.16
N GLU A 67 15.75 -1.01 10.70
CA GLU A 67 16.99 -1.78 10.89
C GLU A 67 16.83 -2.96 11.88
N MET A 68 15.82 -2.91 12.75
CA MET A 68 15.47 -3.99 13.68
C MET A 68 14.67 -5.13 13.05
N GLY A 69 14.30 -4.98 11.77
CA GLY A 69 13.47 -5.93 11.04
C GLY A 69 12.03 -5.97 11.54
N ARG A 70 11.43 -7.17 11.51
CA ARG A 70 10.02 -7.38 11.86
C ARG A 70 9.74 -7.03 13.32
N TRP A 71 8.65 -6.31 13.56
CA TRP A 71 8.13 -6.06 14.91
C TRP A 71 7.16 -7.17 15.30
N ASP A 72 7.70 -8.19 15.94
CA ASP A 72 7.03 -9.40 16.40
C ASP A 72 6.95 -9.48 17.94
N GLU A 73 6.38 -10.56 18.48
CA GLU A 73 6.31 -10.81 19.93
C GLU A 73 7.67 -10.71 20.63
N GLU A 74 8.73 -11.19 19.99
CA GLU A 74 10.07 -11.17 20.56
C GLU A 74 10.55 -9.73 20.82
N LEU A 75 10.28 -8.82 19.89
CA LEU A 75 10.68 -7.43 20.04
C LEU A 75 9.67 -6.62 20.87
N ILE A 76 8.38 -6.77 20.61
CA ILE A 76 7.32 -5.96 21.22
C ILE A 76 7.21 -6.21 22.74
N SER A 77 7.43 -7.46 23.19
CA SER A 77 7.40 -7.81 24.61
C SER A 77 8.49 -7.14 25.46
N LEU A 78 9.53 -6.59 24.81
CA LEU A 78 10.63 -5.88 25.47
C LEU A 78 10.35 -4.38 25.64
N LEU A 79 9.25 -3.86 25.07
CA LEU A 79 8.93 -2.44 25.18
C LEU A 79 8.57 -2.05 26.62
N PRO A 80 8.93 -0.83 27.07
CA PRO A 80 8.45 -0.31 28.33
C PRO A 80 6.92 -0.27 28.40
N SER A 81 6.34 -0.59 29.55
CA SER A 81 4.88 -0.56 29.77
C SER A 81 4.24 0.84 29.60
N SER A 82 5.07 1.89 29.59
CA SER A 82 4.68 3.26 29.30
C SER A 82 4.29 3.48 27.84
N VAL A 83 4.79 2.67 26.89
CA VAL A 83 4.48 2.85 25.46
C VAL A 83 2.99 2.68 25.22
N LYS A 84 2.36 3.68 24.60
CA LYS A 84 0.93 3.67 24.26
C LYS A 84 0.66 3.76 22.76
N ILE A 85 1.57 4.33 21.97
CA ILE A 85 1.37 4.51 20.53
C ILE A 85 2.65 4.33 19.72
N VAL A 86 2.52 3.70 18.56
CA VAL A 86 3.54 3.65 17.51
C VAL A 86 2.95 4.28 16.26
N ALA A 87 3.57 5.33 15.75
CA ALA A 87 3.18 5.97 14.51
C ALA A 87 4.30 5.83 13.46
N SER A 88 3.99 5.15 12.36
CA SER A 88 4.96 4.82 11.32
C SER A 88 4.50 5.29 9.95
N ALA A 89 5.47 5.79 9.19
CA ALA A 89 5.37 5.96 7.75
C ALA A 89 5.12 4.63 7.03
N GLY A 90 4.51 4.73 5.85
CA GLY A 90 4.11 3.59 5.02
C GLY A 90 2.64 3.20 5.20
N ALA A 91 2.00 2.78 4.11
CA ALA A 91 0.62 2.28 4.14
C ALA A 91 0.56 0.82 4.61
N GLY A 92 1.41 -0.05 4.05
CA GLY A 92 1.47 -1.44 4.46
C GLY A 92 2.28 -1.63 5.76
N TYR A 93 1.88 -2.65 6.50
CA TYR A 93 2.38 -2.97 7.84
C TYR A 93 2.67 -4.47 7.98
N ASP A 94 2.94 -5.16 6.87
CA ASP A 94 3.30 -6.59 6.82
C ASP A 94 4.56 -6.96 7.62
N TRP A 95 5.40 -5.98 7.95
CA TRP A 95 6.57 -6.10 8.83
C TRP A 95 6.24 -5.89 10.32
N VAL A 96 4.97 -5.69 10.70
CA VAL A 96 4.51 -5.41 12.06
C VAL A 96 3.34 -6.30 12.45
N ASP A 97 3.47 -6.98 13.58
CA ASP A 97 2.38 -7.77 14.17
C ASP A 97 1.46 -6.87 15.01
N VAL A 98 0.52 -6.20 14.34
CA VAL A 98 -0.38 -5.23 14.98
C VAL A 98 -1.31 -5.84 16.04
N ASP A 99 -1.58 -7.15 15.94
CA ASP A 99 -2.31 -7.93 16.95
C ASP A 99 -1.49 -8.08 18.24
N VAL A 100 -0.16 -8.23 18.12
CA VAL A 100 0.75 -8.27 19.27
C VAL A 100 0.71 -6.92 19.97
N PHE A 101 0.89 -5.81 19.23
CA PHE A 101 0.77 -4.47 19.79
C PHE A 101 -0.57 -4.28 20.54
N ALA A 102 -1.68 -4.76 19.98
CA ALA A 102 -2.99 -4.66 20.62
C ALA A 102 -3.07 -5.44 21.94
N ARG A 103 -2.44 -6.62 22.06
CA ARG A 103 -2.37 -7.38 23.33
C ARG A 103 -1.64 -6.62 24.44
N TYR A 104 -0.64 -5.82 24.08
CA TYR A 104 0.07 -4.93 25.01
C TYR A 104 -0.63 -3.58 25.21
N GLY A 105 -1.81 -3.36 24.61
CA GLY A 105 -2.54 -2.10 24.70
C GLY A 105 -1.89 -0.94 23.94
N ILE A 106 -1.05 -1.24 22.95
CA ILE A 106 -0.32 -0.27 22.14
C ILE A 106 -1.07 -0.02 20.83
N LEU A 107 -1.42 1.23 20.58
CA LEU A 107 -2.05 1.66 19.34
C LEU A 107 -1.01 1.76 18.22
N TYR A 108 -1.26 1.14 17.07
CA TYR A 108 -0.41 1.28 15.88
C TYR A 108 -1.13 2.12 14.83
N CYS A 109 -0.46 3.18 14.37
CA CYS A 109 -0.94 4.08 13.32
C CYS A 109 0.00 4.02 12.10
N ASN A 110 -0.59 3.84 10.92
CA ASN A 110 0.15 3.83 9.66
C ASN A 110 0.00 5.16 8.91
N GLY A 111 0.73 5.27 7.80
CA GLY A 111 0.76 6.44 6.94
C GLY A 111 -0.20 6.39 5.75
N ALA A 112 -1.14 5.43 5.65
CA ALA A 112 -1.87 5.15 4.41
C ALA A 112 -2.59 6.35 3.79
N ALA A 113 -3.10 7.27 4.61
CA ALA A 113 -3.75 8.50 4.15
C ALA A 113 -2.79 9.41 3.36
N ALA A 114 -1.49 9.43 3.70
CA ALA A 114 -0.48 10.25 3.02
C ALA A 114 -0.17 9.77 1.60
N SER A 115 -0.22 8.46 1.35
CA SER A 115 0.13 7.88 0.05
C SER A 115 -1.08 7.62 -0.86
N SER A 116 -2.30 7.85 -0.38
CA SER A 116 -3.52 7.44 -1.10
C SER A 116 -3.68 8.10 -2.47
N GLU A 117 -3.36 9.39 -2.58
CA GLU A 117 -3.42 10.11 -3.86
C GLU A 117 -2.38 9.58 -4.85
N SER A 118 -1.11 9.45 -4.43
CA SER A 118 -0.02 8.98 -5.29
C SER A 118 -0.25 7.56 -5.79
N VAL A 119 -0.68 6.65 -4.90
CA VAL A 119 -0.96 5.27 -5.30
C VAL A 119 -2.14 5.19 -6.26
N ALA A 120 -3.17 6.01 -6.05
CA ALA A 120 -4.31 6.06 -6.97
C ALA A 120 -3.90 6.58 -8.35
N ASP A 121 -3.05 7.60 -8.44
CA ASP A 121 -2.54 8.12 -9.71
C ASP A 121 -1.73 7.07 -10.48
N MET A 122 -0.88 6.32 -9.77
CA MET A 122 -0.17 5.19 -10.39
C MET A 122 -1.14 4.11 -10.87
N ALA A 123 -2.16 3.77 -10.09
CA ALA A 123 -3.18 2.81 -10.50
C ALA A 123 -3.92 3.27 -11.77
N LEU A 124 -4.28 4.56 -11.88
CA LEU A 124 -4.89 5.12 -13.09
C LEU A 124 -3.97 5.00 -14.31
N LEU A 125 -2.67 5.27 -14.15
CA LEU A 125 -1.69 5.07 -15.20
C LEU A 125 -1.58 3.60 -15.62
N LEU A 126 -1.56 2.67 -14.67
CA LEU A 126 -1.53 1.23 -14.96
C LEU A 126 -2.82 0.76 -15.65
N ILE A 127 -3.99 1.23 -15.19
CA ILE A 127 -5.29 0.97 -15.85
C ILE A 127 -5.25 1.44 -17.30
N LEU A 128 -4.84 2.69 -17.55
CA LEU A 128 -4.69 3.21 -18.91
C LEU A 128 -3.69 2.39 -19.74
N SER A 129 -2.58 2.00 -19.13
CA SER A 129 -1.54 1.19 -19.77
C SER A 129 -2.09 -0.13 -20.30
N VAL A 130 -2.84 -0.87 -19.48
CA VAL A 130 -3.40 -2.17 -19.86
C VAL A 130 -4.59 -2.07 -20.83
N PHE A 131 -5.32 -0.96 -20.83
CA PHE A 131 -6.39 -0.72 -21.80
C PHE A 131 -5.88 -0.25 -23.16
N ARG A 132 -4.76 0.48 -23.19
CA ARG A 132 -4.22 1.11 -24.41
C ARG A 132 -2.90 0.50 -24.90
N ASN A 133 -2.48 -0.62 -24.31
CA ASN A 133 -1.23 -1.33 -24.62
C ASN A 133 -0.01 -0.39 -24.59
N LEU A 134 0.05 0.53 -23.62
CA LEU A 134 1.05 1.59 -23.63
C LEU A 134 2.47 1.05 -23.51
N ARG A 135 2.67 -0.03 -22.74
CA ARG A 135 3.97 -0.70 -22.65
C ARG A 135 4.52 -1.15 -24.01
N TRP A 136 3.68 -1.72 -24.87
CA TRP A 136 4.08 -2.18 -26.20
C TRP A 136 4.41 -0.98 -27.10
N SER A 137 3.51 -0.01 -27.18
CA SER A 137 3.71 1.19 -28.01
C SER A 137 4.93 2.00 -27.57
N HIS A 138 5.11 2.20 -26.27
CA HIS A 138 6.24 2.92 -25.69
C HIS A 138 7.57 2.28 -26.08
N SER A 139 7.72 0.97 -25.90
CA SER A 139 8.99 0.31 -26.22
C SER A 139 9.27 0.21 -27.73
N ALA A 140 8.23 0.03 -28.56
CA ALA A 140 8.40 0.05 -30.00
C ALA A 140 8.87 1.42 -30.52
N ALA A 141 8.42 2.52 -29.90
CA ALA A 141 8.92 3.85 -30.22
C ALA A 141 10.38 4.03 -29.76
N HIS A 142 10.71 3.57 -28.54
CA HIS A 142 12.07 3.68 -27.98
C HIS A 142 13.09 2.76 -28.65
N SER A 143 12.65 1.72 -29.35
CA SER A 143 13.57 0.79 -30.04
C SER A 143 14.21 1.41 -31.29
N ILE A 144 13.73 2.57 -31.75
CA ILE A 144 14.20 3.25 -32.98
C ILE A 144 14.22 2.26 -34.17
N ASN A 145 13.20 1.40 -34.23
CA ASN A 145 13.09 0.33 -35.22
C ASN A 145 11.76 0.47 -35.94
N SER A 146 11.82 0.78 -37.25
CA SER A 146 10.62 1.03 -38.06
C SER A 146 9.69 -0.19 -38.12
N THR A 147 10.23 -1.40 -38.15
CA THR A 147 9.44 -2.64 -38.13
C THR A 147 8.66 -2.79 -36.83
N GLN A 148 9.32 -2.59 -35.67
CA GLN A 148 8.63 -2.65 -34.37
C GLN A 148 7.61 -1.53 -34.22
N PHE A 149 7.92 -0.33 -34.72
CA PHE A 149 6.99 0.80 -34.72
C PHE A 149 5.73 0.49 -35.53
N LEU A 150 5.89 0.00 -36.77
CA LEU A 150 4.78 -0.34 -37.66
C LEU A 150 3.95 -1.52 -37.12
N ASP A 151 4.59 -2.51 -36.52
CA ASP A 151 3.93 -3.61 -35.83
C ASP A 151 3.04 -3.10 -34.69
N ALA A 152 3.59 -2.31 -33.76
CA ALA A 152 2.81 -1.75 -32.66
C ALA A 152 1.70 -0.82 -33.14
N HIS A 153 1.98 0.04 -34.13
CA HIS A 153 0.99 0.97 -34.71
C HIS A 153 -0.21 0.23 -35.32
N THR A 154 0.06 -0.85 -36.05
CA THR A 154 -0.98 -1.59 -36.78
C THR A 154 -1.74 -2.55 -35.87
N ASN A 155 -1.02 -3.23 -34.96
CA ASN A 155 -1.58 -4.37 -34.22
C ASN A 155 -2.06 -4.02 -32.81
N SER A 156 -1.54 -2.95 -32.17
CA SER A 156 -2.04 -2.51 -30.85
C SER A 156 -3.53 -2.14 -30.85
N PRO A 157 -4.07 -1.41 -31.87
CA PRO A 157 -5.48 -1.06 -31.91
C PRO A 157 -6.45 -2.25 -31.95
N LEU A 158 -5.98 -3.43 -32.39
CA LEU A 158 -6.81 -4.65 -32.48
C LEU A 158 -7.25 -5.17 -31.11
N THR A 159 -6.53 -4.83 -30.03
CA THR A 159 -6.81 -5.29 -28.65
C THR A 159 -7.04 -4.14 -27.66
N ALA A 160 -6.67 -2.91 -28.04
CA ALA A 160 -6.90 -1.72 -27.23
C ALA A 160 -8.41 -1.45 -27.05
N ARG A 161 -8.79 -0.92 -25.90
CA ARG A 161 -10.17 -0.53 -25.57
C ARG A 161 -10.18 0.81 -24.84
N ASN A 162 -11.27 1.55 -24.97
CA ASN A 162 -11.50 2.73 -24.16
C ASN A 162 -12.01 2.30 -22.77
N PRO A 163 -11.42 2.78 -21.65
CA PRO A 163 -11.88 2.41 -20.31
C PRO A 163 -13.38 2.70 -20.09
N SER A 164 -13.91 3.79 -20.65
CA SER A 164 -15.30 4.23 -20.48
C SER A 164 -16.38 3.22 -20.90
N THR A 165 -16.03 2.22 -21.72
CA THR A 165 -16.96 1.16 -22.16
C THR A 165 -16.82 -0.14 -21.37
N GLN A 166 -16.04 -0.12 -20.28
CA GLN A 166 -15.56 -1.30 -19.56
C GLN A 166 -15.92 -1.22 -18.08
N ILE A 167 -15.94 -2.38 -17.42
CA ILE A 167 -16.24 -2.51 -16.00
C ILE A 167 -14.93 -2.74 -15.23
N LEU A 168 -14.66 -1.89 -14.24
CA LEU A 168 -13.54 -2.05 -13.31
C LEU A 168 -13.99 -2.82 -12.06
N GLY A 169 -13.25 -3.86 -11.68
CA GLY A 169 -13.36 -4.54 -10.40
C GLY A 169 -12.26 -4.08 -9.45
N ILE A 170 -12.60 -3.67 -8.24
CA ILE A 170 -11.63 -3.31 -7.21
C ILE A 170 -11.71 -4.32 -6.06
N ILE A 171 -10.59 -4.97 -5.74
CA ILE A 171 -10.48 -5.84 -4.57
C ILE A 171 -9.91 -5.02 -3.40
N GLY A 172 -10.75 -4.73 -2.42
CA GLY A 172 -10.47 -3.84 -1.30
C GLY A 172 -10.85 -2.39 -1.61
N LEU A 173 -11.93 -1.90 -1.01
CA LEU A 173 -12.39 -0.51 -1.11
C LEU A 173 -12.01 0.28 0.15
N GLY A 174 -10.75 0.10 0.60
CA GLY A 174 -10.13 0.93 1.64
C GLY A 174 -9.85 2.37 1.16
N GLN A 175 -9.00 3.12 1.87
CA GLN A 175 -8.67 4.50 1.48
C GLN A 175 -8.11 4.60 0.05
N ILE A 176 -7.15 3.73 -0.30
CA ILE A 176 -6.55 3.68 -1.65
C ILE A 176 -7.60 3.24 -2.68
N GLY A 177 -8.28 2.12 -2.44
CA GLY A 177 -9.31 1.60 -3.37
C GLY A 177 -10.44 2.60 -3.63
N TYR A 178 -10.90 3.31 -2.59
CA TYR A 178 -11.89 4.39 -2.72
C TYR A 178 -11.35 5.56 -3.54
N THR A 179 -10.10 5.98 -3.31
CA THR A 179 -9.46 7.05 -4.08
C THR A 179 -9.32 6.69 -5.56
N ILE A 180 -8.96 5.43 -5.86
CA ILE A 180 -8.94 4.87 -7.22
C ILE A 180 -10.35 4.94 -7.83
N ALA A 181 -11.37 4.43 -7.12
CA ALA A 181 -12.75 4.44 -7.58
C ALA A 181 -13.23 5.86 -7.92
N ARG A 182 -12.98 6.82 -7.01
CA ARG A 182 -13.31 8.24 -7.19
C ARG A 182 -12.69 8.82 -8.45
N LYS A 183 -11.39 8.62 -8.65
CA LYS A 183 -10.66 9.18 -9.80
C LYS A 183 -11.08 8.51 -11.11
N VAL A 184 -11.21 7.18 -11.13
CA VAL A 184 -11.66 6.43 -12.32
C VAL A 184 -13.07 6.82 -12.71
N HIS A 185 -13.98 6.91 -11.73
CA HIS A 185 -15.36 7.33 -11.97
C HIS A 185 -15.42 8.74 -12.58
N ALA A 186 -14.71 9.69 -11.98
CA ALA A 186 -14.69 11.07 -12.46
C ALA A 186 -13.99 11.25 -13.82
N ALA A 187 -12.87 10.56 -14.04
CA ALA A 187 -12.05 10.76 -15.24
C ALA A 187 -12.55 9.97 -16.47
N PHE A 188 -13.04 8.75 -16.25
CA PHE A 188 -13.35 7.82 -17.34
C PHE A 188 -14.82 7.39 -17.38
N GLY A 189 -15.61 7.69 -16.35
CA GLY A 189 -17.01 7.26 -16.26
C GLY A 189 -17.19 5.74 -16.24
N MET A 190 -16.17 4.98 -15.81
CA MET A 190 -16.28 3.51 -15.76
C MET A 190 -17.34 3.06 -14.77
N LYS A 191 -18.02 1.96 -15.09
CA LYS A 191 -18.78 1.20 -14.08
C LYS A 191 -17.80 0.52 -13.14
N ILE A 192 -18.03 0.65 -11.84
CA ILE A 192 -17.16 0.06 -10.81
C ILE A 192 -17.93 -1.01 -10.03
N LEU A 193 -17.38 -2.21 -9.97
CA LEU A 193 -17.74 -3.24 -9.01
C LEU A 193 -16.63 -3.33 -7.97
N TYR A 194 -16.97 -3.65 -6.72
CA TYR A 194 -15.95 -3.91 -5.71
C TYR A 194 -16.31 -5.09 -4.82
N HIS A 195 -15.28 -5.74 -4.31
CA HIS A 195 -15.38 -6.75 -3.27
C HIS A 195 -14.50 -6.34 -2.08
N ASP A 196 -15.04 -6.47 -0.88
CA ASP A 196 -14.36 -6.20 0.39
C ASP A 196 -14.99 -7.07 1.48
N ILE A 197 -14.22 -7.34 2.54
CA ILE A 197 -14.68 -8.09 3.71
C ILE A 197 -15.77 -7.32 4.48
N ILE A 198 -15.76 -6.00 4.40
CA ILE A 198 -16.76 -5.12 4.99
C ILE A 198 -17.31 -4.21 3.89
N ARG A 199 -18.60 -4.35 3.60
CA ARG A 199 -19.31 -3.47 2.68
C ARG A 199 -19.29 -2.03 3.20
N LYS A 200 -19.05 -1.08 2.30
CA LYS A 200 -19.17 0.35 2.63
C LYS A 200 -20.63 0.77 2.77
N GLU A 201 -20.85 1.85 3.51
CA GLU A 201 -22.16 2.48 3.55
C GLU A 201 -22.61 2.87 2.14
N GLN A 202 -23.90 2.72 1.86
CA GLN A 202 -24.46 2.98 0.52
C GLN A 202 -24.21 4.41 0.04
N ARG A 203 -24.07 5.38 0.96
CA ARG A 203 -23.71 6.76 0.62
C ARG A 203 -22.31 6.82 -0.02
N VAL A 204 -21.32 6.16 0.58
CA VAL A 204 -19.94 6.09 0.08
C VAL A 204 -19.89 5.40 -1.28
N GLU A 205 -20.67 4.34 -1.46
CA GLU A 205 -20.81 3.65 -2.75
C GLU A 205 -21.31 4.59 -3.86
N LYS A 206 -22.34 5.39 -3.57
CA LYS A 206 -22.93 6.35 -4.52
C LYS A 206 -21.96 7.48 -4.90
N GLU A 207 -21.13 7.96 -3.98
CA GLU A 207 -20.17 9.04 -4.24
C GLU A 207 -19.12 8.68 -5.30
N VAL A 208 -18.83 7.39 -5.49
CA VAL A 208 -17.84 6.90 -6.46
C VAL A 208 -18.42 5.96 -7.52
N GLY A 209 -19.75 5.83 -7.58
CA GLY A 209 -20.43 4.96 -8.54
C GLY A 209 -20.03 3.47 -8.43
N ALA A 210 -19.70 3.00 -7.22
CA ALA A 210 -19.28 1.63 -6.97
C ALA A 210 -20.44 0.73 -6.51
N GLU A 211 -20.50 -0.49 -7.02
CA GLU A 211 -21.49 -1.51 -6.65
C GLU A 211 -20.80 -2.66 -5.91
N TYR A 212 -21.26 -2.99 -4.71
CA TYR A 212 -20.72 -4.09 -3.92
C TYR A 212 -21.12 -5.46 -4.48
N VAL A 213 -20.16 -6.38 -4.54
CA VAL A 213 -20.38 -7.78 -4.87
C VAL A 213 -19.88 -8.65 -3.70
N SER A 214 -20.77 -9.45 -3.13
CA SER A 214 -20.48 -10.25 -1.93
C SER A 214 -19.52 -11.42 -2.20
N SER A 215 -19.45 -11.90 -3.44
CA SER A 215 -18.50 -12.95 -3.85
C SER A 215 -17.40 -12.37 -4.73
N LEU A 216 -16.15 -12.58 -4.33
CA LEU A 216 -14.99 -12.20 -5.14
C LEU A 216 -15.03 -12.91 -6.50
N GLU A 217 -15.27 -14.22 -6.52
CA GLU A 217 -15.34 -15.01 -7.75
C GLU A 217 -16.43 -14.51 -8.71
N GLU A 218 -17.60 -14.15 -8.18
CA GLU A 218 -18.68 -13.57 -8.98
C GLU A 218 -18.25 -12.24 -9.61
N MET A 219 -17.58 -11.37 -8.84
CA MET A 219 -17.06 -10.11 -9.36
C MET A 219 -16.05 -10.35 -10.49
N LEU A 220 -15.12 -11.29 -10.32
CA LEU A 220 -14.09 -11.61 -11.33
C LEU A 220 -14.70 -12.00 -12.68
N GLY A 221 -15.80 -12.76 -12.68
CA GLY A 221 -16.54 -13.13 -13.90
C GLY A 221 -17.27 -11.97 -14.58
N ARG A 222 -17.49 -10.84 -13.88
CA ARG A 222 -18.30 -9.71 -14.33
C ARG A 222 -17.48 -8.51 -14.83
N VAL A 223 -16.21 -8.41 -14.45
CA VAL A 223 -15.36 -7.23 -14.74
C VAL A 223 -14.40 -7.44 -15.91
N ASP A 224 -13.97 -6.34 -16.53
CA ASP A 224 -13.06 -6.34 -17.68
C ASP A 224 -11.62 -5.98 -17.30
N CYS A 225 -11.45 -5.34 -16.14
CA CYS A 225 -10.17 -5.09 -15.49
C CYS A 225 -10.31 -5.25 -13.98
N VAL A 226 -9.35 -5.90 -13.33
CA VAL A 226 -9.28 -6.03 -11.86
C VAL A 226 -8.12 -5.20 -11.33
N VAL A 227 -8.34 -4.46 -10.24
CA VAL A 227 -7.32 -3.75 -9.48
C VAL A 227 -7.27 -4.34 -8.07
N VAL A 228 -6.09 -4.76 -7.63
CA VAL A 228 -5.85 -5.23 -6.26
C VAL A 228 -5.37 -4.07 -5.38
N ALA A 229 -6.15 -3.74 -4.36
CA ALA A 229 -5.90 -2.64 -3.42
C ALA A 229 -6.21 -3.04 -1.96
N THR A 230 -5.84 -4.27 -1.58
CA THR A 230 -6.09 -4.86 -0.25
C THR A 230 -4.78 -5.17 0.48
N PRO A 231 -4.73 -5.18 1.82
CA PRO A 231 -3.56 -5.63 2.58
C PRO A 231 -3.20 -7.09 2.27
N PHE A 232 -1.90 -7.42 2.40
CA PHE A 232 -1.42 -8.81 2.37
C PHE A 232 -1.47 -9.41 3.77
N ALA A 233 -2.11 -10.58 3.87
CA ALA A 233 -2.28 -11.30 5.13
C ALA A 233 -1.60 -12.68 5.10
N GLY A 234 -0.50 -12.82 4.35
CA GLY A 234 0.29 -14.06 4.30
C GLY A 234 -0.25 -15.15 3.37
N ARG A 235 -1.29 -14.85 2.56
CA ARG A 235 -1.87 -15.79 1.60
C ARG A 235 -1.97 -15.19 0.21
N VAL A 236 -1.74 -16.01 -0.81
CA VAL A 236 -2.03 -15.68 -2.21
C VAL A 236 -3.53 -15.50 -2.36
N LEU A 237 -3.92 -14.44 -3.07
CA LEU A 237 -5.31 -14.07 -3.35
C LEU A 237 -5.68 -14.36 -4.81
N MET A 238 -4.75 -14.10 -5.73
CA MET A 238 -4.92 -14.30 -7.17
C MET A 238 -3.98 -15.41 -7.62
N ASP A 239 -4.50 -16.64 -7.61
CA ASP A 239 -3.84 -17.84 -8.10
C ASP A 239 -4.41 -18.28 -9.46
N ARG A 240 -3.99 -19.45 -9.94
CA ARG A 240 -4.47 -20.04 -11.20
C ARG A 240 -6.00 -20.18 -11.25
N GLU A 241 -6.64 -20.59 -10.16
CA GLU A 241 -8.09 -20.75 -10.13
C GLU A 241 -8.76 -19.38 -10.29
N MET A 242 -8.32 -18.39 -9.52
CA MET A 242 -8.91 -17.04 -9.53
C MET A 242 -8.71 -16.33 -10.86
N PHE A 243 -7.54 -16.47 -11.50
CA PHE A 243 -7.35 -16.01 -12.88
C PHE A 243 -8.26 -16.74 -13.88
N GLY A 244 -8.57 -18.03 -13.63
CA GLY A 244 -9.52 -18.81 -14.41
C GLY A 244 -10.96 -18.29 -14.35
N LYS A 245 -11.36 -17.64 -13.24
CA LYS A 245 -12.69 -17.02 -13.06
C LYS A 245 -12.82 -15.69 -13.81
N MET A 246 -11.71 -15.02 -14.12
CA MET A 246 -11.75 -13.76 -14.87
C MET A 246 -12.19 -13.98 -16.32
N LYS A 247 -12.84 -12.99 -16.94
CA LYS A 247 -13.21 -13.08 -18.36
C LYS A 247 -11.98 -13.29 -19.25
N ARG A 248 -12.12 -14.03 -20.35
CA ARG A 248 -11.05 -14.14 -21.35
C ARG A 248 -10.81 -12.78 -22.02
N GLY A 249 -9.55 -12.36 -22.10
CA GLY A 249 -9.17 -11.04 -22.61
C GLY A 249 -9.40 -9.89 -21.61
N SER A 250 -9.59 -10.21 -20.32
CA SER A 250 -9.63 -9.21 -19.26
C SER A 250 -8.24 -8.70 -18.91
N ARG A 251 -8.16 -7.73 -17.98
CA ARG A 251 -6.92 -7.07 -17.57
C ARG A 251 -6.73 -7.16 -16.06
N PHE A 252 -5.49 -7.09 -15.61
CA PHE A 252 -5.16 -7.18 -14.20
C PHE A 252 -4.17 -6.09 -13.79
N VAL A 253 -4.40 -5.46 -12.63
CA VAL A 253 -3.55 -4.42 -12.05
C VAL A 253 -3.29 -4.72 -10.58
N ASN A 254 -2.04 -4.67 -10.15
CA ASN A 254 -1.67 -4.81 -8.74
C ASN A 254 -0.83 -3.62 -8.26
N VAL A 255 -1.36 -2.89 -7.27
CA VAL A 255 -0.71 -1.77 -6.58
C VAL A 255 -0.64 -2.00 -5.06
N ALA A 256 -0.88 -3.23 -4.62
CA ALA A 256 -0.94 -3.60 -3.21
C ALA A 256 0.36 -4.25 -2.74
N ARG A 257 0.46 -5.58 -2.91
CA ARG A 257 1.64 -6.39 -2.58
C ARG A 257 1.80 -7.49 -3.60
N GLY A 258 3.03 -7.83 -3.95
CA GLY A 258 3.30 -8.92 -4.89
C GLY A 258 2.87 -10.28 -4.37
N GLY A 259 3.05 -10.56 -3.07
CA GLY A 259 2.63 -11.82 -2.44
C GLY A 259 1.13 -12.14 -2.49
N LEU A 260 0.29 -11.19 -2.91
CA LEU A 260 -1.14 -11.44 -3.18
C LEU A 260 -1.35 -12.23 -4.48
N VAL A 261 -0.32 -12.39 -5.31
CA VAL A 261 -0.43 -12.97 -6.65
C VAL A 261 0.56 -14.11 -6.80
N ASP A 262 0.10 -15.25 -7.30
CA ASP A 262 0.97 -16.27 -7.86
C ASP A 262 1.47 -15.78 -9.24
N GLU A 263 2.72 -15.35 -9.30
CA GLU A 263 3.30 -14.78 -10.54
C GLU A 263 3.46 -15.81 -11.65
N GLU A 264 3.65 -17.10 -11.34
CA GLU A 264 3.72 -18.13 -12.37
C GLU A 264 2.33 -18.34 -12.99
N ALA A 265 1.28 -18.37 -12.15
CA ALA A 265 -0.09 -18.40 -12.65
C ALA A 265 -0.45 -17.13 -13.46
N LEU A 266 0.06 -15.97 -13.07
CA LEU A 266 -0.12 -14.72 -13.81
C LEU A 266 0.54 -14.78 -15.20
N VAL A 267 1.77 -15.30 -15.28
CA VAL A 267 2.49 -15.50 -16.55
C VAL A 267 1.66 -16.36 -17.50
N GLU A 268 1.20 -17.51 -17.04
CA GLU A 268 0.38 -18.41 -17.86
C GLU A 268 -0.95 -17.76 -18.28
N ALA A 269 -1.56 -16.95 -17.41
CA ALA A 269 -2.78 -16.22 -17.73
C ALA A 269 -2.56 -15.21 -18.88
N VAL A 270 -1.41 -14.52 -18.91
CA VAL A 270 -1.06 -13.60 -20.00
C VAL A 270 -0.71 -14.35 -21.30
N GLU A 271 0.08 -15.43 -21.20
CA GLU A 271 0.51 -16.21 -22.36
C GLU A 271 -0.65 -16.95 -23.05
N SER A 272 -1.59 -17.49 -22.28
CA SER A 272 -2.81 -18.14 -22.79
C SER A 272 -3.85 -17.16 -23.37
N GLY A 273 -3.64 -15.85 -23.17
CA GLY A 273 -4.60 -14.80 -23.53
C GLY A 273 -5.85 -14.77 -22.63
N ARG A 274 -5.81 -15.42 -21.46
CA ARG A 274 -6.81 -15.19 -20.41
C ARG A 274 -6.78 -13.72 -20.01
N LEU A 275 -5.58 -13.16 -19.83
CA LEU A 275 -5.34 -11.74 -19.63
C LEU A 275 -4.74 -11.12 -20.90
N SER A 276 -5.34 -10.03 -21.37
CA SER A 276 -4.82 -9.27 -22.52
C SER A 276 -3.81 -8.20 -22.13
N GLY A 277 -3.71 -7.86 -20.84
CA GLY A 277 -2.79 -6.85 -20.33
C GLY A 277 -2.68 -6.89 -18.81
N VAL A 278 -1.47 -6.60 -18.31
CA VAL A 278 -1.14 -6.62 -16.88
C VAL A 278 -0.37 -5.35 -16.51
N GLY A 279 -0.71 -4.75 -15.37
CA GLY A 279 0.00 -3.60 -14.79
C GLY A 279 0.41 -3.91 -13.36
N MET A 280 1.70 -3.82 -13.03
CA MET A 280 2.20 -4.17 -11.70
C MET A 280 3.10 -3.07 -11.19
N ASP A 281 2.81 -2.56 -9.99
CA ASP A 281 3.79 -1.78 -9.24
C ASP A 281 4.63 -2.67 -8.32
N VAL A 282 4.08 -3.82 -7.92
CA VAL A 282 4.64 -4.71 -6.90
C VAL A 282 4.85 -6.12 -7.44
N HIS A 283 5.85 -6.84 -6.90
CA HIS A 283 6.27 -8.17 -7.37
C HIS A 283 6.44 -9.16 -6.21
N ALA A 284 6.21 -10.44 -6.47
CA ALA A 284 6.17 -11.48 -5.43
C ALA A 284 7.53 -11.67 -4.73
N ASN A 285 8.64 -11.46 -5.44
CA ASN A 285 10.00 -11.63 -4.93
C ASN A 285 10.85 -10.36 -5.06
N GLU A 286 10.30 -9.20 -4.69
CA GLU A 286 11.04 -7.94 -4.71
C GLU A 286 12.39 -8.02 -3.98
N PRO A 287 13.47 -7.45 -4.55
CA PRO A 287 13.51 -6.56 -5.72
C PRO A 287 13.61 -7.30 -7.07
N PHE A 288 13.51 -8.63 -7.10
CA PHE A 288 13.61 -9.42 -8.33
C PHE A 288 12.24 -9.52 -9.03
N VAL A 289 12.25 -9.33 -10.34
CA VAL A 289 11.05 -9.40 -11.19
C VAL A 289 11.03 -10.70 -11.99
N HIS A 290 9.84 -11.26 -12.24
CA HIS A 290 9.72 -12.49 -13.02
C HIS A 290 10.19 -12.29 -14.48
N PRO A 291 11.18 -13.04 -14.98
CA PRO A 291 11.77 -12.80 -16.31
C PRO A 291 10.77 -12.88 -17.46
N ARG A 292 9.80 -13.81 -17.39
CA ARG A 292 8.75 -13.95 -18.43
C ARG A 292 7.75 -12.81 -18.42
N LEU A 293 7.50 -12.18 -17.27
CA LEU A 293 6.68 -10.95 -17.21
C LEU A 293 7.48 -9.77 -17.79
N ALA A 294 8.76 -9.65 -17.44
CA ALA A 294 9.63 -8.60 -17.91
C ALA A 294 9.80 -8.56 -19.44
N GLY A 295 9.86 -9.74 -20.07
CA GLY A 295 9.96 -9.89 -21.52
C GLY A 295 8.64 -9.69 -22.29
N ASN A 296 7.50 -9.54 -21.61
CA ASN A 296 6.19 -9.54 -22.26
C ASN A 296 5.69 -8.12 -22.57
N SER A 297 5.41 -7.83 -23.84
CA SER A 297 4.96 -6.49 -24.28
C SER A 297 3.59 -6.08 -23.73
N ARG A 298 2.80 -7.02 -23.20
CA ARG A 298 1.48 -6.78 -22.58
C ARG A 298 1.57 -6.46 -21.08
N VAL A 299 2.77 -6.48 -20.50
CA VAL A 299 2.98 -6.33 -19.05
C VAL A 299 3.73 -5.04 -18.75
N MET A 300 3.02 -4.05 -18.18
CA MET A 300 3.62 -2.83 -17.65
C MET A 300 4.07 -3.08 -16.20
N MET A 301 5.34 -2.79 -15.89
CA MET A 301 5.90 -2.98 -14.55
C MET A 301 6.53 -1.69 -14.04
N MET A 302 6.41 -1.43 -12.75
CA MET A 302 7.06 -0.33 -12.02
C MET A 302 7.87 -0.87 -10.85
N SER A 303 8.80 -0.09 -10.32
CA SER A 303 9.70 -0.52 -9.26
C SER A 303 9.17 -0.19 -7.86
N HIS A 304 7.93 -0.58 -7.55
CA HIS A 304 7.24 -0.33 -6.27
C HIS A 304 7.27 1.13 -5.84
N ASN A 305 6.88 2.02 -6.77
CA ASN A 305 6.96 3.46 -6.59
C ASN A 305 5.59 4.15 -6.61
N ALA A 306 4.47 3.41 -6.56
CA ALA A 306 3.13 4.01 -6.55
C ALA A 306 2.96 5.06 -5.44
N GLY A 307 3.50 4.79 -4.24
CA GLY A 307 3.49 5.76 -3.13
C GLY A 307 4.69 6.71 -3.09
N GLY A 308 5.65 6.58 -4.00
CA GLY A 308 6.94 7.29 -3.94
C GLY A 308 6.89 8.71 -4.48
N THR A 309 6.33 9.64 -3.70
CA THR A 309 6.27 11.07 -4.05
C THR A 309 6.76 11.95 -2.90
N VAL A 310 7.21 13.17 -3.22
CA VAL A 310 7.59 14.17 -2.21
C VAL A 310 6.40 14.46 -1.29
N ASP A 311 5.19 14.61 -1.84
CA ASP A 311 3.96 14.84 -1.07
C ASP A 311 3.67 13.71 -0.09
N THR A 312 3.89 12.44 -0.49
CA THR A 312 3.75 11.30 0.41
C THR A 312 4.77 11.38 1.57
N HIS A 313 6.02 11.75 1.29
CA HIS A 313 7.05 11.90 2.35
C HIS A 313 6.72 13.03 3.32
N VAL A 314 6.28 14.19 2.80
CA VAL A 314 5.77 15.31 3.61
C VAL A 314 4.60 14.84 4.48
N GLY A 315 3.67 14.09 3.90
CA GLY A 315 2.51 13.55 4.58
C GLY A 315 2.85 12.52 5.67
N PHE A 316 3.82 11.64 5.45
CA PHE A 316 4.25 10.64 6.43
C PHE A 316 4.81 11.28 7.70
N GLU A 317 5.73 12.24 7.56
CA GLU A 317 6.28 12.98 8.70
C GLU A 317 5.17 13.66 9.50
N ARG A 318 4.32 14.44 8.80
CA ARG A 318 3.22 15.18 9.40
C ARG A 318 2.26 14.25 10.14
N LEU A 319 1.78 13.21 9.46
CA LEU A 319 0.77 12.29 9.99
C LEU A 319 1.29 11.50 11.18
N ALA A 320 2.56 11.06 11.16
CA ALA A 320 3.14 10.36 12.29
C ALA A 320 3.25 11.26 13.53
N MET A 321 3.66 12.53 13.38
CA MET A 321 3.65 13.51 14.48
C MET A 321 2.23 13.81 14.99
N GLU A 322 1.28 14.05 14.08
CA GLU A 322 -0.10 14.37 14.44
C GLU A 322 -0.84 13.21 15.12
N ASN A 323 -0.52 11.97 14.77
CA ASN A 323 -1.06 10.78 15.46
C ASN A 323 -0.57 10.71 16.91
N ILE A 324 0.73 10.88 17.14
CA ILE A 324 1.31 10.84 18.49
C ILE A 324 0.77 12.00 19.33
N GLU A 325 0.80 13.23 18.80
CA GLU A 325 0.26 14.40 19.48
C GLU A 325 -1.24 14.24 19.75
N GLY A 326 -2.01 13.80 18.75
CA GLY A 326 -3.44 13.57 18.88
C GLY A 326 -3.77 12.54 19.94
N PHE A 327 -3.04 11.45 20.00
CA PHE A 327 -3.30 10.40 20.96
C PHE A 327 -2.86 10.77 22.38
N LEU A 328 -1.61 11.21 22.56
CA LEU A 328 -1.06 11.49 23.90
C LEU A 328 -1.60 12.77 24.53
N VAL A 329 -2.00 13.76 23.73
CA VAL A 329 -2.50 15.06 24.24
C VAL A 329 -4.02 15.17 24.15
N ARG A 330 -4.62 14.70 23.04
CA ARG A 330 -6.06 14.86 22.77
C ARG A 330 -6.87 13.58 22.98
N GLY A 331 -6.22 12.45 23.26
CA GLY A 331 -6.85 11.15 23.48
C GLY A 331 -7.33 10.44 22.22
N ARG A 332 -6.98 10.91 21.00
CA ARG A 332 -7.40 10.27 19.74
C ARG A 332 -6.36 10.37 18.63
N ALA A 333 -6.04 9.23 18.03
CA ALA A 333 -5.21 9.14 16.83
C ALA A 333 -6.03 9.34 15.54
N LEU A 334 -5.35 9.69 14.45
CA LEU A 334 -5.97 9.95 13.15
C LEU A 334 -6.10 8.67 12.30
N THR A 335 -5.07 7.83 12.26
CA THR A 335 -4.99 6.66 11.37
C THR A 335 -4.65 5.36 12.10
N PRO A 336 -5.39 4.98 13.16
CA PRO A 336 -5.16 3.71 13.83
C PRO A 336 -5.60 2.53 12.95
N VAL A 337 -4.81 1.46 12.93
CA VAL A 337 -5.17 0.23 12.18
C VAL A 337 -5.57 -0.93 13.10
N ASN A 338 -5.19 -0.90 14.38
CA ASN A 338 -5.49 -1.98 15.34
C ASN A 338 -6.44 -1.55 16.49
N ALA A 339 -7.05 -0.36 16.41
CA ALA A 339 -7.95 0.13 17.46
C ALA A 339 -9.10 -0.85 17.80
N HIS A 340 -9.61 -1.55 16.80
CA HIS A 340 -10.69 -2.54 16.94
C HIS A 340 -10.27 -3.82 17.70
N LEU A 341 -8.97 -4.02 17.92
CA LEU A 341 -8.42 -5.18 18.62
C LEU A 341 -8.12 -4.89 20.10
N ILE A 342 -8.09 -3.62 20.50
CA ILE A 342 -7.75 -3.21 21.86
C ILE A 342 -9.00 -3.23 22.74
N ARG A 343 -9.03 -4.11 23.75
CA ARG A 343 -10.17 -4.27 24.68
C ARG A 343 -10.47 -2.95 25.41
N GLY A 344 -11.75 -2.55 25.41
CA GLY A 344 -12.20 -1.32 26.08
C GLY A 344 -11.95 -0.02 25.30
N SER A 345 -11.45 -0.13 24.07
CA SER A 345 -11.30 1.00 23.15
C SER A 345 -12.67 1.65 22.87
N LYS A 346 -12.86 2.87 23.37
CA LYS A 346 -13.93 3.80 22.95
C LYS A 346 -13.37 4.84 21.95
N LEU A 347 -12.52 4.39 21.01
CA LEU A 347 -11.90 5.26 20.00
C LEU A 347 -12.71 5.34 18.71
#